data_AF-A0A1F7TG43-F1
#
_entry.id   AF-A0A1F7TG43-F1
#
_cell.length_a   1.000
_cell.length_b   1.000
_cell.length_c   1.000
_cell.angle_alpha   90.00
_cell.angle_beta   90.00
_cell.angle_gamma   90.00
#
_symmetry.space_group_name_H-M   'P 1'
#
loop_
_entity.id
_entity.type
_entity.pdbx_description
1 polymer ?
#
loop_
_entity_poly.entity_id
_entity_poly.type
_entity_poly.pdbx_seq_one_letter_code
_entity_poly.pdbx_strand_id
1 'polypeptide(L)'
;MQQAPAPAGQGPFTEFQIKGGKLASGPKVLRVKQGDTVRLRFRVDKEMELHLHGYKVERKAAPDAPAEMVFTARAAGRFPVEAHAEGGGGGGHGHGAEGTLLYLEVHPR
;
A
#
# COMPACT_ATOMS: atom_id res chain seq x y z
N MET A 1 -20.27 -14.61 26.97
CA MET A 1 -18.85 -14.93 26.70
C MET A 1 -18.16 -13.61 26.34
N GLN A 2 -17.04 -13.34 26.99
CA GLN A 2 -16.43 -12.01 27.14
C GLN A 2 -15.54 -11.73 25.92
N GLN A 3 -15.69 -10.58 25.25
CA GLN A 3 -14.83 -10.19 24.13
C GLN A 3 -13.43 -9.80 24.65
N ALA A 4 -12.40 -10.37 24.03
CA ALA A 4 -10.99 -10.10 24.33
C ALA A 4 -10.59 -8.68 23.88
N PRO A 5 -9.58 -8.05 24.51
CA PRO A 5 -9.13 -6.70 24.16
C PRO A 5 -8.54 -6.67 22.74
N ALA A 6 -8.94 -5.68 21.94
CA ALA A 6 -8.41 -5.48 20.59
C ALA A 6 -6.91 -5.11 20.65
N PRO A 7 -6.03 -5.78 19.86
CA PRO A 7 -4.61 -5.46 19.85
C PRO A 7 -4.36 -4.04 19.32
N ALA A 8 -3.27 -3.41 19.75
CA ALA A 8 -2.89 -2.05 19.38
C ALA A 8 -2.89 -1.88 17.84
N GLY A 9 -3.71 -0.94 17.34
CA GLY A 9 -3.93 -0.72 15.89
C GLY A 9 -5.41 -0.58 15.49
N GLN A 10 -6.26 0.05 16.30
CA GLN A 10 -7.72 -0.08 16.25
C GLN A 10 -8.48 0.92 15.35
N GLY A 11 -7.81 1.68 14.47
CA GLY A 11 -8.49 2.48 13.44
C GLY A 11 -8.84 1.65 12.20
N PRO A 12 -9.85 2.04 11.39
CA PRO A 12 -10.18 1.34 10.16
C PRO A 12 -8.98 1.31 9.21
N PHE A 13 -8.77 0.18 8.53
CA PHE A 13 -7.78 0.02 7.47
C PHE A 13 -8.47 -0.46 6.19
N THR A 14 -7.85 -0.17 5.05
CA THR A 14 -8.20 -0.81 3.79
C THR A 14 -7.21 -1.94 3.52
N GLU A 15 -7.71 -3.15 3.31
CA GLU A 15 -6.87 -4.32 3.01
C GLU A 15 -6.73 -4.56 1.51
N PHE A 16 -5.53 -4.97 1.12
CA PHE A 16 -5.16 -5.40 -0.22
C PHE A 16 -4.46 -6.75 -0.17
N GLN A 17 -4.74 -7.60 -1.16
CA GLN A 17 -4.00 -8.83 -1.38
C GLN A 17 -3.22 -8.71 -2.68
N ILE A 18 -1.93 -9.02 -2.62
CA ILE A 18 -1.03 -9.01 -3.77
C ILE A 18 -0.56 -10.44 -3.99
N LYS A 19 -0.72 -10.92 -5.23
CA LYS A 19 -0.23 -12.25 -5.64
C LYS A 19 0.56 -12.15 -6.93
N GLY A 20 1.74 -12.74 -6.97
CA GLY A 20 2.62 -12.70 -8.14
C GLY A 20 2.93 -11.26 -8.61
N GLY A 21 3.07 -10.32 -7.67
CA GLY A 21 3.34 -8.91 -7.96
C GLY A 21 2.15 -8.11 -8.51
N LYS A 22 0.92 -8.62 -8.41
CA LYS A 22 -0.29 -7.95 -8.90
C LYS A 22 -1.38 -7.87 -7.83
N LEU A 23 -2.21 -6.85 -7.90
CA LEU A 23 -3.37 -6.72 -7.02
C LEU A 23 -4.39 -7.83 -7.30
N ALA A 24 -4.56 -8.73 -6.35
CA ALA A 24 -5.50 -9.85 -6.40
C ALA A 24 -6.84 -9.52 -5.72
N SER A 25 -6.83 -8.67 -4.68
CA SER A 25 -8.05 -8.24 -3.98
C SER A 25 -7.86 -6.85 -3.35
N GLY A 26 -8.95 -6.10 -3.24
CA GLY A 26 -8.99 -4.71 -2.77
C GLY A 26 -9.35 -3.73 -3.89
N PRO A 27 -9.63 -2.46 -3.55
CA PRO A 27 -9.98 -1.45 -4.55
C PRO A 27 -8.77 -1.05 -5.39
N LYS A 28 -8.96 -0.92 -6.71
CA LYS A 28 -7.91 -0.38 -7.63
C LYS A 28 -7.65 1.11 -7.42
N VAL A 29 -8.61 1.83 -6.84
CA VAL A 29 -8.50 3.25 -6.52
C VAL A 29 -9.02 3.47 -5.11
N LEU A 30 -8.17 3.98 -4.23
CA LEU A 30 -8.55 4.41 -2.89
C LEU A 30 -8.71 5.94 -2.88
N ARG A 31 -9.92 6.41 -2.59
CA ARG A 31 -10.24 7.84 -2.49
C ARG A 31 -10.28 8.27 -1.04
N VAL A 32 -9.55 9.33 -0.71
CA VAL A 32 -9.49 9.93 0.63
C VAL A 32 -9.50 11.46 0.51
N LYS A 33 -9.68 12.17 1.62
CA LYS A 33 -9.54 13.62 1.66
C LYS A 33 -8.16 14.02 2.18
N GLN A 34 -7.66 15.16 1.73
CA GLN A 34 -6.43 15.73 2.23
C GLN A 34 -6.52 15.91 3.76
N GLY A 35 -5.47 15.57 4.49
CA GLY A 35 -5.43 15.60 5.95
C GLY A 35 -5.99 14.35 6.64
N ASP A 36 -6.58 13.39 5.91
CA ASP A 36 -7.00 12.12 6.51
C ASP A 36 -5.78 11.28 6.92
N THR A 37 -5.88 10.59 8.06
CA THR A 37 -4.92 9.53 8.42
C THR A 37 -5.34 8.24 7.74
N VAL A 38 -4.53 7.78 6.80
CA VAL A 38 -4.80 6.60 5.98
C VAL A 38 -4.01 5.42 6.52
N ARG A 39 -4.66 4.26 6.61
CA ARG A 39 -4.06 2.98 7.01
C ARG A 39 -4.33 1.93 5.94
N LEU A 40 -3.26 1.47 5.30
CA LEU A 40 -3.32 0.42 4.28
C LEU A 40 -2.69 -0.85 4.86
N ARG A 41 -3.35 -1.99 4.67
CA ARG A 41 -2.83 -3.30 5.05
C ARG A 41 -2.63 -4.15 3.82
N PHE A 42 -1.42 -4.68 3.64
CA PHE A 42 -1.06 -5.48 2.49
C PHE A 42 -0.73 -6.91 2.92
N ARG A 43 -1.34 -7.88 2.24
CA ARG A 43 -0.95 -9.29 2.32
C ARG A 43 -0.29 -9.68 1.00
N VAL A 44 0.89 -10.27 1.08
CA VAL A 44 1.70 -10.64 -0.07
C VAL A 44 1.97 -12.15 -0.08
N ASP A 45 2.19 -12.74 -1.24
CA ASP A 45 2.58 -14.15 -1.40
C ASP A 45 4.10 -14.34 -1.55
N LYS A 46 4.84 -13.25 -1.74
CA LYS A 46 6.30 -13.19 -1.86
C LYS A 46 6.84 -11.92 -1.20
N GLU A 47 8.10 -11.96 -0.80
CA GLU A 47 8.80 -10.77 -0.31
C GLU A 47 8.88 -9.71 -1.40
N MET A 48 8.54 -8.47 -1.04
CA MET A 48 8.56 -7.32 -1.95
C MET A 48 8.64 -6.00 -1.17
N GLU A 49 9.02 -4.94 -1.86
CA GLU A 49 8.97 -3.57 -1.38
C GLU A 49 7.77 -2.84 -2.00
N LEU A 50 6.96 -2.22 -1.15
CA LEU A 50 5.81 -1.42 -1.53
C LEU A 50 6.18 0.05 -1.46
N HIS A 51 5.94 0.79 -2.53
CA HIS A 51 6.25 2.22 -2.59
C HIS A 51 5.01 3.04 -2.94
N LEU A 52 4.63 3.97 -2.06
CA LEU A 52 3.67 5.02 -2.35
C LEU A 52 4.42 6.27 -2.87
N HIS A 53 4.32 6.46 -4.18
CA HIS A 53 4.90 7.62 -4.86
C HIS A 53 4.26 8.94 -4.40
N GLY A 54 5.01 10.04 -4.52
CA GLY A 54 4.60 11.37 -4.06
C GLY A 54 4.63 11.57 -2.54
N TYR A 55 4.42 10.50 -1.75
CA TYR A 55 4.57 10.53 -0.30
C TYR A 55 5.95 10.07 0.17
N LYS A 56 6.71 9.35 -0.68
CA LYS A 56 8.01 8.74 -0.35
C LYS A 56 7.90 7.78 0.84
N VAL A 57 6.87 6.94 0.82
CA VAL A 57 6.64 5.94 1.86
C VAL A 57 6.91 4.57 1.27
N GLU A 58 7.93 3.90 1.79
CA GLU A 58 8.36 2.57 1.38
C GLU A 58 8.13 1.57 2.52
N ARG A 59 7.67 0.36 2.20
CA ARG A 59 7.44 -0.71 3.18
C ARG A 59 7.81 -2.06 2.61
N LYS A 60 8.69 -2.77 3.30
CA LYS A 60 8.92 -4.20 3.05
C LYS A 60 7.71 -5.01 3.50
N ALA A 61 7.29 -5.95 2.67
CA ALA A 61 6.21 -6.87 2.94
C ALA A 61 6.72 -8.30 2.72
N ALA A 62 6.33 -9.21 3.61
CA ALA A 62 6.71 -10.61 3.57
C ALA A 62 5.47 -11.51 3.75
N PRO A 63 5.51 -12.78 3.30
CA PRO A 63 4.33 -13.65 3.30
C PRO A 63 3.84 -14.08 4.68
N ASP A 64 4.70 -14.01 5.68
CA ASP A 64 4.47 -14.44 7.06
C ASP A 64 3.59 -13.44 7.85
N ALA A 65 3.66 -12.15 7.52
CA ALA A 65 2.91 -11.11 8.23
C ALA A 65 2.40 -10.00 7.30
N PRO A 66 1.15 -9.49 7.50
CA PRO A 66 0.67 -8.33 6.76
C PRO A 66 1.54 -7.09 7.02
N ALA A 67 1.87 -6.36 5.96
CA ALA A 67 2.54 -5.08 6.07
C ALA A 67 1.52 -3.95 6.26
N GLU A 68 1.79 -3.02 7.18
CA GLU A 68 0.98 -1.81 7.36
C GLU A 68 1.72 -0.56 6.86
N MET A 69 1.02 0.23 6.05
CA MET A 69 1.44 1.56 5.63
C MET A 69 0.47 2.59 6.22
N VAL A 70 0.99 3.43 7.12
CA VAL A 70 0.22 4.48 7.80
C VAL A 70 0.82 5.83 7.47
N PHE A 71 0.00 6.76 6.98
CA PHE A 71 0.43 8.10 6.60
C PHE A 71 -0.72 9.10 6.68
N THR A 72 -0.41 10.38 6.83
CA THR A 72 -1.37 11.48 6.67
C THR A 72 -1.39 11.92 5.21
N ALA A 73 -2.57 12.01 4.60
CA ALA A 73 -2.76 12.44 3.21
C ALA A 73 -2.50 13.94 3.02
N ARG A 74 -1.25 14.38 3.19
CA ARG A 74 -0.83 15.79 3.17
C ARG A 74 -0.92 16.50 1.82
N ALA A 75 -0.90 15.76 0.71
CA ALA A 75 -0.90 16.31 -0.65
C ALA A 75 -2.09 15.79 -1.45
N ALA A 76 -2.87 16.70 -2.05
CA ALA A 76 -3.90 16.36 -3.01
C ALA A 76 -3.29 15.89 -4.35
N GLY A 77 -3.98 15.00 -5.05
CA GLY A 77 -3.52 14.44 -6.31
C GLY A 77 -3.78 12.94 -6.44
N ARG A 78 -3.24 12.34 -7.50
CA ARG A 78 -3.32 10.90 -7.74
C ARG A 78 -1.92 10.29 -7.71
N PHE A 79 -1.74 9.29 -6.87
CA PHE A 79 -0.42 8.72 -6.56
C PHE A 79 -0.46 7.20 -6.75
N PRO A 80 0.44 6.60 -7.55
CA PRO A 80 0.52 5.16 -7.67
C PRO A 80 1.13 4.53 -6.41
N VAL A 81 0.63 3.35 -6.06
CA VAL A 81 1.30 2.42 -5.15
C VAL A 81 1.82 1.26 -5.99
N GLU A 82 3.11 0.98 -5.88
CA GLU A 82 3.80 -0.01 -6.70
C GLU A 82 4.49 -1.06 -5.83
N ALA A 83 4.74 -2.23 -6.42
CA ALA A 83 5.50 -3.30 -5.78
C ALA A 83 6.77 -3.60 -6.59
N HIS A 84 7.87 -3.75 -5.87
CA HIS A 84 9.19 -4.06 -6.40
C HIS A 84 9.64 -5.39 -5.78
N ALA A 85 10.01 -6.37 -6.61
CA ALA A 85 10.54 -7.63 -6.08
C ALA A 85 11.98 -7.44 -5.59
N GLU A 86 12.34 -8.07 -4.47
CA GLU A 86 13.72 -8.04 -3.98
C GLU A 86 14.64 -8.74 -5.00
N GLY A 87 15.63 -8.02 -5.55
CA GLY A 87 16.58 -8.53 -6.55
C GLY A 87 16.53 -7.88 -7.95
N GLY A 88 15.61 -6.94 -8.20
CA GLY A 88 15.56 -6.15 -9.44
C GLY A 88 16.52 -4.95 -9.40
N GLY A 89 17.81 -5.19 -9.62
CA GLY A 89 18.81 -4.12 -9.73
C GLY A 89 18.61 -3.25 -10.98
N GLY A 90 18.39 -1.95 -10.77
CA GLY A 90 18.96 -0.85 -11.55
C GLY A 90 18.61 -0.70 -13.04
N GLY A 91 17.93 0.42 -13.34
CA GLY A 91 18.27 1.25 -14.49
C GLY A 91 17.48 0.99 -15.78
N GLY A 92 16.58 1.92 -16.10
CA GLY A 92 16.04 2.05 -17.45
C GLY A 92 14.61 2.56 -17.47
N HIS A 93 14.40 3.70 -18.13
CA HIS A 93 13.08 4.15 -18.57
C HIS A 93 12.48 3.09 -19.51
N GLY A 94 11.77 2.11 -18.97
CA GLY A 94 11.09 1.05 -19.72
C GLY A 94 10.07 0.35 -18.81
N HIS A 95 8.78 0.53 -19.14
CA HIS A 95 7.63 -0.07 -18.46
C HIS A 95 7.68 -1.61 -18.43
N GLY A 96 8.43 -2.21 -17.51
CA GLY A 96 8.69 -3.65 -17.58
C GLY A 96 9.19 -4.30 -16.30
N ALA A 97 8.61 -3.97 -15.13
CA ALA A 97 8.50 -4.86 -13.95
C ALA A 97 7.95 -4.13 -12.70
N GLU A 98 7.80 -2.81 -12.73
CA GLU A 98 7.10 -2.04 -11.70
C GLU A 98 5.58 -2.13 -11.97
N GLY A 99 4.90 -3.04 -11.28
CA GLY A 99 3.46 -3.22 -11.42
C GLY A 99 2.71 -2.24 -10.51
N THR A 100 2.11 -1.18 -11.07
CA THR A 100 1.18 -0.36 -10.29
C THR A 100 0.04 -1.23 -9.76
N LEU A 101 -0.07 -1.31 -8.43
CA LEU A 101 -1.06 -2.13 -7.74
C LEU A 101 -2.41 -1.40 -7.66
N LEU A 102 -2.38 -0.16 -7.20
CA LEU A 102 -3.55 0.70 -7.01
C LEU A 102 -3.15 2.17 -7.12
N TYR A 103 -4.15 3.04 -7.20
CA TYR A 103 -3.96 4.48 -7.10
C TYR A 103 -4.59 5.03 -5.81
N LEU A 104 -3.84 5.86 -5.11
CA LEU A 104 -4.37 6.74 -4.08
C LEU A 104 -4.82 8.04 -4.74
N GLU A 105 -6.09 8.37 -4.64
CA GLU A 105 -6.64 9.66 -5.04
C GLU A 105 -6.97 10.48 -3.78
N VAL A 106 -6.26 11.58 -3.59
CA VAL A 106 -6.45 12.51 -2.48
C VAL A 106 -7.16 13.75 -2.99
N HIS A 107 -8.40 13.94 -2.58
CA HIS A 107 -9.18 15.13 -2.91
C HIS A 107 -8.83 16.28 -1.95
N PRO A 108 -8.73 17.53 -2.44
CA PRO A 108 -8.65 18.70 -1.56
C PRO A 108 -9.81 18.75 -0.58
N ARG A 109 -9.59 19.39 0.57
CA ARG A 109 -10.67 19.74 1.49
C ARG A 109 -11.28 21.09 1.13
#